data_AF-A0A5C4RTJ0-F1
#
_entry.id   AF-A0A5C4RTJ0-F1
#
_cell.length_a   1.000
_cell.length_b   1.000
_cell.length_c   1.000
_cell.angle_alpha   90.00
_cell.angle_beta   90.00
_cell.angle_gamma   90.00
#
_symmetry.space_group_name_H-M   'P 1'
#
loop_
_entity.id
_entity.type
_entity.pdbx_description
1 polymer ?
#
loop_
_entity_poly.entity_id
_entity_poly.type
_entity_poly.pdbx_seq_one_letter_code
_entity_poly.pdbx_strand_id
1 'polypeptide(L)' 'MPRGDKSSYTGKQKRQAEHIEQSYRDRGVSKATAERRAWATVNKLDGGGKKSGSGRRKAGSGGSNA' A
#
# COMPACT_ATOMS: atom_id res chain seq x y z
N MET A 1 -6.69 -3.01 -4.54
CA MET A 1 -6.17 -2.62 -3.20
C MET A 1 -6.26 -3.83 -2.29
N PRO A 2 -5.36 -4.01 -1.30
CA PRO A 2 -5.49 -5.11 -0.34
C PRO A 2 -6.86 -5.01 0.32
N ARG A 3 -7.61 -6.11 0.32
CA ARG A 3 -8.98 -6.20 0.86
C ARG A 3 -9.00 -6.24 2.40
N GLY A 4 -8.02 -5.61 3.03
CA GLY A 4 -7.91 -5.50 4.48
C GLY A 4 -8.67 -4.28 4.97
N ASP A 5 -9.37 -4.45 6.09
CA ASP A 5 -10.10 -3.37 6.73
C ASP A 5 -9.13 -2.23 7.11
N LYS A 6 -9.41 -1.00 6.66
CA LYS A 6 -8.54 0.18 6.85
C LYS A 6 -8.39 0.56 8.33
N SER A 7 -9.21 -0.03 9.20
CA SER A 7 -9.12 0.01 10.66
C SER A 7 -7.80 -0.58 11.21
N SER A 8 -7.15 -1.47 10.46
CA SER A 8 -5.88 -2.13 10.82
C SER A 8 -4.65 -1.22 10.71
N TYR A 9 -4.73 -0.09 9.99
CA TYR A 9 -3.61 0.83 9.83
C TYR A 9 -3.38 1.69 11.07
N THR A 10 -2.11 1.78 11.46
CA THR A 10 -1.66 2.63 12.56
C THR A 10 -1.84 4.12 12.24
N GLY A 11 -2.00 4.97 13.26
CA GLY A 11 -2.06 6.43 13.05
C GLY A 11 -0.86 7.00 12.30
N LYS A 12 0.33 6.39 12.46
CA LYS A 12 1.54 6.75 11.70
C LYS A 12 1.37 6.51 10.20
N GLN A 13 0.77 5.37 9.81
CA GLN A 13 0.52 5.04 8.41
C GLN A 13 -0.50 5.97 7.76
N LYS A 14 -1.56 6.34 8.51
CA LYS A 14 -2.55 7.31 8.04
C LYS A 14 -1.91 8.67 7.75
N ARG A 15 -1.12 9.22 8.68
CA ARG A 15 -0.39 10.48 8.48
C ARG A 15 0.60 10.41 7.32
N GLN A 16 1.28 9.29 7.13
CA GLN A 16 2.21 9.11 6.03
C GLN A 16 1.49 9.03 4.67
N ALA A 17 0.35 8.35 4.61
CA ALA A 17 -0.49 8.30 3.42
C ALA A 17 -1.01 9.70 3.06
N GLU A 18 -1.51 10.46 4.04
CA GLU A 18 -1.97 11.84 3.82
C GLU A 18 -0.87 12.76 3.26
N HIS A 19 0.34 12.68 3.81
CA HIS A 19 1.48 13.47 3.31
C HIS A 19 1.87 13.10 1.86
N ILE A 20 1.88 11.81 1.54
CA ILE A 20 2.22 11.33 0.19
C ILE A 20 1.10 11.70 -0.79
N GLU A 21 -0.16 11.59 -0.36
CA GLU A 21 -1.32 12.00 -1.14
C GLU A 21 -1.23 13.48 -1.50
N GLN A 22 -0.96 14.33 -0.51
CA GLN A 22 -0.82 15.77 -0.73
C GLN A 22 0.25 16.06 -1.78
N SER A 23 1.43 15.43 -1.67
CA SER A 23 2.50 15.59 -2.66
C SER A 23 2.08 15.18 -4.08
N TYR A 24 1.22 14.17 -4.24
CA TYR A 24 0.67 13.81 -5.55
C TYR A 24 -0.37 14.80 -6.04
N ARG A 25 -1.23 15.31 -5.15
CA ARG A 25 -2.21 16.35 -5.52
C ARG A 25 -1.52 17.64 -5.96
N ASP A 26 -0.43 18.04 -5.29
CA ASP A 26 0.39 19.19 -5.66
C ASP A 26 1.03 19.02 -7.05
N ARG A 27 1.28 17.77 -7.45
CA ARG A 27 1.74 17.39 -8.80
C ARG A 27 0.61 17.27 -9.83
N GLY A 28 -0.61 17.70 -9.49
CA GLY A 28 -1.78 17.66 -10.37
C GLY A 28 -2.47 16.29 -10.49
N VAL A 29 -2.14 15.32 -9.63
CA VAL A 29 -2.81 14.02 -9.64
C VAL A 29 -4.19 14.13 -8.96
N SER A 30 -5.22 13.55 -9.57
CA SER A 30 -6.56 13.52 -8.98
C SER A 30 -6.57 12.83 -7.62
N LYS A 31 -7.40 13.35 -6.70
CA LYS A 31 -7.53 12.86 -5.31
C LYS A 31 -7.61 11.33 -5.21
N ALA A 32 -8.50 10.71 -5.97
CA ALA A 32 -8.68 9.25 -5.96
C ALA A 32 -7.43 8.47 -6.40
N THR A 33 -6.62 9.04 -7.30
CA THR A 33 -5.38 8.42 -7.76
C THR A 33 -4.23 8.69 -6.78
N ALA A 34 -4.17 9.90 -6.22
CA ALA A 34 -3.23 10.27 -5.18
C ALA A 34 -3.40 9.39 -3.94
N GLU A 35 -4.63 9.21 -3.44
CA GLU A 35 -4.94 8.32 -2.31
C GLU A 35 -4.49 6.89 -2.59
N ARG A 36 -4.84 6.34 -3.77
CA ARG A 36 -4.43 4.99 -4.16
C ARG A 36 -2.91 4.81 -4.19
N ARG A 37 -2.18 5.78 -4.76
CA ARG A 37 -0.71 5.76 -4.83
C ARG A 37 -0.10 5.91 -3.43
N ALA A 38 -0.64 6.77 -2.60
CA ALA A 38 -0.18 6.99 -1.23
C ALA A 38 -0.28 5.72 -0.39
N TRP A 39 -1.45 5.06 -0.37
CA TRP A 39 -1.63 3.81 0.34
C TRP A 39 -0.77 2.67 -0.21
N ALA A 40 -0.56 2.61 -1.53
CA ALA A 40 0.37 1.65 -2.12
C ALA A 40 1.81 1.86 -1.64
N THR A 41 2.26 3.11 -1.54
CA THR A 41 3.59 3.45 -1.01
C THR A 41 3.72 3.05 0.45
N VAL A 42 2.74 3.40 1.30
CA VAL A 42 2.75 3.02 2.72
C VAL A 42 2.75 1.50 2.88
N ASN A 43 1.99 0.78 2.07
CA ASN A 43 1.99 -0.69 2.09
C ASN A 43 3.33 -1.28 1.64
N LYS A 44 4.02 -0.68 0.67
CA LYS A 44 5.36 -1.11 0.26
C LYS A 44 6.40 -0.87 1.36
N LEU A 45 6.33 0.27 2.04
CA LEU A 45 7.27 0.62 3.12
C LEU A 45 7.06 -0.23 4.39
N ASP A 46 5.80 -0.52 4.72
CA ASP A 46 5.44 -1.25 5.94
C ASP A 46 5.33 -2.78 5.74
N GLY A 47 5.35 -3.25 4.49
CA GLY A 47 5.17 -4.66 4.15
C GLY A 47 3.71 -5.13 4.13
N GLY A 48 2.74 -4.22 4.19
CA GLY A 48 1.31 -4.56 4.08
C GLY A 48 0.51 -4.53 5.38
N GLY A 49 0.82 -3.61 6.30
CA GLY A 49 0.02 -3.37 7.50
C GLY A 49 0.50 -4.21 8.68
N LYS A 50 1.03 -3.53 9.72
CA LYS A 50 1.58 -4.13 10.95
C LYS A 50 0.61 -4.98 11.79
N LYS A 51 -0.64 -5.16 11.40
CA LYS A 51 -1.61 -6.00 12.13
C LYS A 51 -1.92 -7.27 11.32
N SER A 52 -1.09 -8.27 11.56
CA SER A 52 -1.36 -9.71 11.42
C SER A 52 -1.50 -10.28 9.99
N GLY A 53 -0.44 -10.99 9.54
CA GLY A 53 -0.60 -12.37 9.07
C GLY A 53 -0.71 -12.64 7.57
N SER A 54 0.25 -13.45 7.09
CA SER A 54 0.19 -14.36 5.93
C SER A 54 0.23 -13.74 4.53
N GLY A 55 1.33 -14.01 3.80
CA GLY A 55 1.27 -13.94 2.33
C GLY A 55 2.50 -13.44 1.58
N ARG A 56 3.73 -13.53 2.10
CA ARG A 56 4.90 -13.52 1.20
C ARG A 56 5.05 -14.90 0.55
N ARG A 57 4.07 -15.32 -0.25
CA ARG A 57 4.30 -16.32 -1.29
C ARG A 57 4.96 -15.60 -2.45
N LYS A 58 6.29 -15.64 -2.45
CA LYS A 58 7.10 -15.42 -3.64
C LYS A 58 6.68 -16.48 -4.67
N ALA A 59 5.81 -16.11 -5.61
CA ALA A 59 5.70 -16.75 -6.90
C ALA A 59 6.28 -15.75 -7.92
N GLY A 60 7.31 -16.02 -8.73
CA GLY A 60 7.92 -17.31 -9.03
C GLY A 60 9.44 -17.21 -9.24
N SER A 61 10.14 -18.24 -8.78
CA SER A 61 10.87 -19.10 -9.72
C SER A 61 9.81 -20.14 -10.14
N GLY A 62 9.45 -20.32 -11.41
CA GLY A 62 10.32 -20.54 -12.54
C GLY A 62 10.40 -22.05 -12.77
N GLY A 63 9.57 -22.57 -13.67
CA GLY A 63 9.74 -23.88 -14.31
C GLY A 63 8.87 -25.02 -13.78
N SER A 64 7.79 -25.33 -14.49
CA SER A 64 7.29 -26.70 -14.74
C SER A 64 6.20 -26.64 -15.80
N ASN A 65 6.61 -26.81 -17.05
CA ASN A 65 5.79 -27.31 -18.14
C ASN A 65 6.73 -28.11 -19.04
N ALA A 66 6.79 -29.42 -18.78
CA ALA A 66 7.23 -30.49 -19.68
C ALA A 66 6.79 -31.81 -19.05
#